data_AF-W4J1C7-F1
#
_entry.id   AF-W4J1C7-F1
#
_cell.length_a   1.000
_cell.length_b   1.000
_cell.length_c   1.000
_cell.angle_alpha   90.00
_cell.angle_beta   90.00
_cell.angle_gamma   90.00
#
_symmetry.space_group_name_H-M   'P 1'
#
loop_
_entity.id
_entity.type
_entity.pdbx_description
1 polymer ?
#
loop_
_entity_poly.entity_id
_entity_poly.type
_entity_poly.pdbx_seq_one_letter_code
_entity_poly.pdbx_strand_id
1 'polypeptide(L)' 'MMIVNLTMEKVKIINQEKPRDKWTYLAVRDYERNEIIGHWTMVYDEGFEIRLNGSKYFGTNFLKDTKN' A
#
# COMPACT_ATOMS: atom_id res chain seq x y z
N MET A 1 4.93 0.10 -19.53
CA MET A 1 4.27 0.89 -18.48
C MET A 1 3.33 -0.05 -17.75
N MET A 2 3.38 -0.14 -16.42
CA MET A 2 2.48 -0.99 -15.63
C MET A 2 1.49 -0.08 -14.90
N ILE A 3 0.18 -0.33 -15.07
CA ILE A 3 -0.88 0.40 -14.39
C ILE A 3 -1.42 -0.52 -13.29
N VAL A 4 -1.49 0.02 -12.08
CA VAL A 4 -1.93 -0.74 -10.90
C VAL A 4 -3.06 -0.02 -10.20
N ASN A 5 -3.99 -0.80 -9.65
CA ASN A 5 -5.10 -0.31 -8.84
C ASN A 5 -4.82 -0.58 -7.36
N LEU A 6 -4.88 0.47 -6.55
CA LEU A 6 -4.93 0.38 -5.10
C LEU A 6 -6.39 0.16 -4.71
N THR A 7 -6.72 -1.01 -4.16
CA THR A 7 -8.11 -1.36 -3.82
C THR A 7 -8.33 -1.34 -2.30
N MET A 8 -9.58 -1.48 -1.86
CA MET A 8 -9.96 -1.62 -0.45
C MET A 8 -10.16 -3.07 -0.02
N GLU A 9 -9.77 -4.03 -0.86
CA GLU A 9 -9.89 -5.45 -0.58
C GLU A 9 -8.82 -5.89 0.42
N LYS A 10 -9.22 -6.44 1.56
CA LYS A 10 -8.29 -6.88 2.61
C LYS A 10 -7.54 -8.15 2.20
N VAL A 11 -6.23 -8.14 2.38
CA VAL A 11 -5.36 -9.30 2.17
C VAL A 11 -4.68 -9.72 3.46
N LYS A 12 -4.54 -11.03 3.69
CA LYS A 12 -3.78 -11.57 4.82
C LYS A 12 -2.32 -11.74 4.41
N ILE A 13 -1.40 -11.19 5.20
CA ILE A 13 0.03 -11.40 5.02
C ILE A 13 0.50 -12.35 6.11
N ILE A 14 0.98 -13.52 5.72
CA ILE A 14 1.31 -14.64 6.62
C ILE A 14 2.77 -14.65 7.11
N ASN A 15 3.63 -13.78 6.57
CA ASN A 15 5.09 -13.79 6.82
C ASN A 15 5.64 -12.40 7.20
N GLN A 16 5.05 -11.74 8.20
CA GLN A 16 5.65 -10.53 8.77
C GLN A 16 6.30 -10.82 10.12
N GLU A 17 7.61 -10.57 10.20
CA GLU A 17 8.31 -10.46 11.46
C GLU A 17 7.80 -9.20 12.18
N LYS A 18 7.13 -9.38 13.33
CA LYS A 18 6.52 -8.36 14.22
C LYS A 18 7.25 -7.00 14.20
N PRO A 19 6.56 -5.84 14.14
CA PRO A 19 5.43 -5.43 14.99
C PRO A 19 4.18 -4.94 14.22
N ARG A 20 4.08 -5.23 12.92
CA ARG A 20 3.00 -4.72 12.04
C ARG A 20 1.73 -5.59 12.02
N ASP A 21 1.57 -6.52 12.95
CA ASP A 21 0.42 -7.45 13.04
C ASP A 21 -0.95 -6.74 13.14
N LYS A 22 -0.97 -5.43 13.43
CA LYS A 22 -2.19 -4.60 13.51
C LYS A 22 -2.52 -3.85 12.22
N TRP A 23 -1.63 -3.84 11.23
CA TRP A 23 -1.82 -3.06 10.02
C TRP A 23 -2.83 -3.75 9.11
N THR A 24 -3.75 -2.96 8.56
CA THR A 24 -4.65 -3.46 7.51
C THR A 24 -3.91 -3.39 6.19
N TYR A 25 -3.77 -4.56 5.56
CA TYR A 25 -3.20 -4.68 4.23
C TYR A 25 -4.31 -4.81 3.21
N LEU A 26 -4.17 -4.05 2.14
CA LEU A 26 -5.15 -3.94 1.06
C LEU A 26 -4.52 -4.38 -0.26
N ALA A 27 -5.30 -4.95 -1.17
CA ALA A 27 -4.77 -5.50 -2.40
C ALA A 27 -4.27 -4.41 -3.36
N VAL A 28 -3.15 -4.68 -4.01
CA VAL A 28 -2.73 -4.02 -5.24
C VAL A 28 -3.05 -4.96 -6.39
N ARG A 29 -3.85 -4.49 -7.35
CA ARG A 29 -4.25 -5.30 -8.51
C ARG A 29 -3.64 -4.80 -9.81
N ASP A 30 -3.30 -5.74 -10.68
CA ASP A 30 -3.01 -5.44 -12.08
C ASP A 30 -4.28 -4.88 -12.74
N TYR A 31 -4.16 -3.76 -13.45
CA TYR A 31 -5.32 -3.11 -14.07
C TYR A 31 -5.98 -3.99 -15.15
N GLU A 32 -5.19 -4.68 -15.96
CA GLU A 32 -5.66 -5.42 -17.13
C GLU A 32 -6.18 -6.80 -16.73
N ARG A 33 -5.43 -7.51 -15.88
CA ARG A 33 -5.73 -8.89 -15.48
C ARG A 33 -6.63 -8.99 -14.28
N ASN A 34 -6.80 -7.88 -13.54
CA ASN A 34 -7.48 -7.85 -12.26
C ASN A 34 -6.89 -8.89 -11.29
N GLU A 35 -5.60 -9.21 -11.37
CA GLU A 35 -4.91 -10.15 -10.49
C GLU A 35 -4.30 -9.40 -9.30
N ILE A 36 -4.29 -10.01 -8.10
CA ILE A 36 -3.59 -9.43 -6.95
C ILE A 36 -2.08 -9.64 -7.15
N ILE A 37 -1.34 -8.54 -7.31
CA ILE A 37 0.10 -8.54 -7.60
C ILE A 37 0.92 -7.96 -6.44
N GLY A 38 0.26 -7.50 -5.39
CA GLY A 38 0.91 -6.92 -4.23
C GLY A 38 -0.07 -6.47 -3.17
N HIS A 39 0.42 -5.64 -2.26
CA HIS A 39 -0.39 -5.10 -1.19
C HIS A 39 0.06 -3.70 -0.80
N TRP A 40 -0.86 -2.90 -0.29
CA TRP A 40 -0.58 -1.57 0.22
C TRP A 40 -1.19 -1.38 1.60
N THR A 41 -0.69 -0.40 2.33
CA THR A 41 -1.16 -0.09 3.68
C THR A 41 -0.94 1.38 3.99
N MET A 42 -1.84 1.97 4.76
CA MET A 42 -1.65 3.31 5.30
C MET A 42 -0.64 3.27 6.43
N VAL A 43 0.30 4.21 6.41
CA VAL A 43 1.26 4.44 7.49
C VAL A 43 0.79 5.67 8.24
N TYR A 44 -0.16 5.44 9.15
CA TYR A 44 -0.80 6.47 9.99
C TYR A 44 -1.13 7.76 9.20
N ASP A 45 -0.60 8.90 9.64
CA ASP A 45 -0.70 10.22 9.00
C ASP A 45 0.50 10.54 8.09
N GLU A 46 1.56 9.74 8.14
CA GLU A 46 2.79 9.93 7.37
C GLU A 46 2.60 9.68 5.88
N GLY A 47 1.71 8.75 5.50
CA GLY A 47 1.48 8.40 4.11
C GLY A 47 1.06 6.94 3.90
N PHE A 48 1.60 6.29 2.87
CA PHE A 48 1.29 4.91 2.53
C PHE A 48 2.50 4.13 1.99
N GLU A 49 2.53 2.83 2.26
CA GLU A 49 3.53 1.89 1.73
C GLU A 49 2.86 0.96 0.71
N ILE A 50 3.47 0.81 -0.46
CA ILE A 50 3.10 -0.18 -1.48
C ILE A 50 4.20 -1.23 -1.56
N ARG A 51 3.84 -2.50 -1.52
CA ARG A 51 4.72 -3.61 -1.88
C ARG A 51 4.23 -4.28 -3.14
N LEU A 52 5.10 -4.33 -4.13
CA LEU A 52 4.83 -4.85 -5.47
C LEU A 52 6.08 -5.56 -5.98
N ASN A 53 5.95 -6.82 -6.39
CA ASN A 53 7.05 -7.62 -6.95
C ASN A 53 8.35 -7.58 -6.11
N GLY A 54 8.23 -7.68 -4.78
CA GLY A 54 9.37 -7.62 -3.86
C GLY A 54 9.97 -6.23 -3.63
N SER A 55 9.54 -5.23 -4.41
CA SER A 55 9.93 -3.82 -4.22
C SER A 55 9.00 -3.14 -3.22
N LYS A 56 9.54 -2.14 -2.52
CA LYS A 56 8.81 -1.31 -1.54
C LYS A 56 8.84 0.15 -1.98
N TYR A 57 7.68 0.76 -2.11
CA TYR A 57 7.50 2.16 -2.44
C TYR A 57 6.80 2.87 -1.28
N PHE A 58 7.18 4.10 -0.99
CA PHE A 58 6.60 4.91 0.08
C PHE A 58 6.21 6.27 -0.47
N GLY A 59 4.95 6.66 -0.29
CA GLY A 59 4.44 7.98 -0.61
C GLY A 59 4.20 8.75 0.69
N THR A 60 4.85 9.90 0.85
CA THR A 60 4.67 10.75 2.03
C THR A 60 3.56 11.77 1.82
N ASN A 61 2.73 11.99 2.83
CA ASN A 61 1.80 13.10 2.83
C ASN A 61 2.58 14.41 3.03
N PHE A 62 2.74 15.20 1.99
CA PHE A 62 3.17 16.59 2.15
C PHE A 62 1.94 17.41 2.59
N LEU A 63 1.82 17.65 3.89
CA LEU A 63 0.90 18.68 4.36
C LEU A 63 1.43 20.02 3.84
N LYS A 64 0.75 20.58 2.84
CA LYS A 64 1.02 21.93 2.38
C LYS A 64 0.52 22.88 3.47
N ASP A 65 1.46 23.43 4.24
CA ASP A 65 1.19 24.45 5.24
C ASP A 65 0.60 25.67 4.52
N THR A 66 -0.73 25.78 4.53
CA THR A 66 -1.48 26.89 3.92
C THR A 66 -1.61 27.95 5.00
N LYS A 67 -0.49 28.63 5.29
CA LYS A 67 -0.52 29.88 6.05
C LYS A 67 -1.09 30.96 5.13
N ASN A 68 -2.36 31.30 5.36
CA ASN A 68 -2.99 32.53 4.88
C ASN A 68 -2.41 33.75 5.61
#